data_AF-A0A2V6JST4-F1
#
_entry.id   AF-A0A2V6JST4-F1
#
_cell.length_a   1.000
_cell.length_b   1.000
_cell.length_c   1.000
_cell.angle_alpha   90.00
_cell.angle_beta   90.00
_cell.angle_gamma   90.00
#
_symmetry.space_group_name_H-M   'P 1'
#
loop_
_entity.id
_entity.type
_entity.pdbx_description
1 polymer ?
#
loop_
_entity_poly.entity_id
_entity_poly.type
_entity_poly.pdbx_seq_one_letter_code
_entity_poly.pdbx_strand_id
1 'polypeptide(L)' 'LRDEGVDLNEIAVLYRAHYHAVELQLELSRRGIPYQITSGIRFFEQAHIKDATSFIRFVANPRDEVAFKRMVKL' A
#
# COMPACT_ATOMS: atom_id res chain seq x y z
N LEU A 1 -0.49 -27.98 7.95
CA LEU A 1 0.28 -26.88 7.30
C LEU A 1 1.44 -26.39 8.15
N ARG A 2 1.22 -25.72 9.30
CA ARG A 2 2.35 -25.28 10.16
C ARG A 2 3.11 -26.47 10.78
N ASP A 3 2.36 -27.49 11.15
CA ASP A 3 2.90 -28.76 11.67
C ASP A 3 3.43 -29.70 10.56
N GLU A 4 3.23 -29.33 9.29
CA GLU A 4 3.77 -30.03 8.11
C GLU A 4 5.08 -29.40 7.62
N GLY A 5 5.56 -28.32 8.26
CA GLY A 5 6.86 -27.71 7.97
C GLY A 5 6.91 -26.78 6.75
N VAL A 6 5.76 -26.40 6.18
CA VAL A 6 5.71 -25.47 5.03
C VAL A 6 6.01 -24.04 5.49
N ASP A 7 6.92 -23.36 4.78
CA ASP A 7 7.25 -21.96 5.06
C ASP A 7 6.05 -21.06 4.70
N LEU A 8 5.75 -20.08 5.56
CA LEU A 8 4.68 -19.11 5.33
C LEU A 8 4.92 -18.28 4.05
N ASN A 9 6.17 -18.09 3.65
CA ASN A 9 6.53 -17.40 2.41
C ASN A 9 6.12 -18.15 1.14
N GLU A 10 5.80 -19.45 1.25
CA GLU A 10 5.30 -20.27 0.14
C GLU A 10 3.77 -20.26 0.04
N ILE A 11 3.09 -19.58 0.97
CA ILE A 11 1.63 -19.54 1.05
C ILE A 11 1.11 -18.18 0.57
N ALA A 12 0.25 -18.21 -0.44
CA ALA A 12 -0.47 -17.03 -0.91
C ALA A 12 -1.98 -17.19 -0.71
N VAL A 13 -2.64 -16.16 -0.19
CA VAL A 13 -4.10 -16.10 -0.06
C VAL A 13 -4.65 -15.11 -1.08
N LEU A 14 -5.40 -15.62 -2.06
CA LEU A 14 -6.04 -14.83 -3.11
C LEU A 14 -7.51 -14.59 -2.75
N TYR A 15 -7.96 -13.34 -2.90
CA TYR A 15 -9.35 -12.96 -2.68
C TYR A 15 -9.85 -12.08 -3.83
N ARG A 16 -11.17 -12.10 -4.05
CA ARG A 16 -11.81 -11.37 -5.15
C ARG A 16 -11.88 -9.86 -4.95
N ALA A 17 -12.07 -9.40 -3.71
CA ALA A 17 -12.29 -8.00 -3.39
C ALA A 17 -11.58 -7.63 -2.10
N HIS A 18 -11.06 -6.40 -2.04
CA HIS A 18 -10.16 -5.96 -0.96
C HIS A 18 -10.82 -5.98 0.43
N TYR A 19 -12.15 -5.85 0.52
CA TYR A 19 -12.85 -5.91 1.81
C TYR A 19 -12.75 -7.28 2.48
N HIS A 20 -12.57 -8.38 1.72
CA HIS A 20 -12.32 -9.71 2.31
C HIS A 20 -10.96 -9.78 3.03
N ALA A 21 -10.01 -8.90 2.69
CA ALA A 21 -8.70 -8.89 3.34
C ALA A 21 -8.80 -8.46 4.81
N VAL A 22 -9.82 -7.69 5.21
CA VAL A 22 -9.93 -7.13 6.57
C VAL A 22 -10.16 -8.24 7.60
N GLU A 23 -11.12 -9.13 7.34
CA GLU A 23 -11.43 -10.25 8.24
C GLU A 23 -10.25 -11.23 8.34
N LEU A 24 -9.58 -11.48 7.20
CA LEU A 24 -8.39 -12.33 7.15
C LEU A 24 -7.23 -11.72 7.98
N GLN A 25 -6.97 -10.43 7.83
CA GLN A 25 -5.94 -9.72 8.61
C GLN A 25 -6.23 -9.80 10.11
N LEU A 26 -7.48 -9.62 10.52
CA LEU A 26 -7.88 -9.68 11.92
C LEU A 26 -7.57 -11.06 12.51
N GLU A 27 -7.97 -12.14 11.83
CA GLU A 27 -7.73 -13.51 12.30
C GLU A 27 -6.25 -13.90 12.26
N LEU A 28 -5.51 -13.53 11.22
CA LEU A 28 -4.06 -13.78 11.15
C LEU A 28 -3.32 -13.05 12.27
N SER A 29 -3.69 -11.79 12.54
CA SER A 29 -3.11 -10.98 13.62
C SER A 29 -3.44 -11.58 14.99
N ARG A 30 -4.70 -11.98 15.21
CA ARG A 30 -5.16 -12.63 16.45
C ARG A 30 -4.40 -13.93 16.75
N ARG A 31 -4.01 -14.66 15.71
CA ARG A 31 -3.24 -15.92 15.81
C ARG A 31 -1.73 -15.70 15.80
N GLY A 32 -1.25 -14.46 15.72
CA GLY A 32 0.17 -14.13 15.63
C GLY A 32 0.86 -14.72 14.39
N ILE A 33 0.12 -14.86 13.28
CA ILE A 33 0.66 -15.34 12.01
C ILE A 33 1.17 -14.12 11.25
N PRO A 34 2.47 -14.04 10.91
CA PRO A 34 2.98 -12.95 10.10
C PRO A 34 2.42 -13.04 8.68
N TYR A 35 2.04 -11.90 8.11
CA TYR A 35 1.52 -11.79 6.75
C TYR A 35 1.95 -10.49 6.10
N GLN A 36 1.93 -10.48 4.77
CA GLN A 36 2.13 -9.27 3.96
C GLN A 36 0.92 -9.08 3.05
N ILE A 37 0.45 -7.83 2.96
CA ILE A 37 -0.65 -7.46 2.07
C ILE A 37 -0.05 -6.80 0.83
N THR A 38 -0.29 -7.40 -0.33
CA THR A 38 0.13 -6.85 -1.63
C THR A 38 -0.90 -5.85 -2.19
N SER A 39 -2.11 -5.83 -1.65
CA SER A 39 -3.17 -4.90 -2.03
C SER A 39 -3.19 -3.63 -1.16
N GLY A 40 -3.37 -2.47 -1.77
CA GLY A 40 -3.57 -1.23 -1.03
C GLY A 40 -3.40 -0.02 -1.94
N ILE A 41 -3.32 1.16 -1.34
CA ILE A 41 -2.90 2.36 -2.05
C ILE A 41 -1.47 2.13 -2.52
N ARG A 42 -1.26 2.06 -3.85
CA ARG A 42 0.09 1.96 -4.43
C ARG A 42 0.97 3.04 -3.80
N PHE A 43 2.24 2.77 -3.59
CA PHE A 43 3.16 3.71 -2.94
C PHE A 43 3.04 5.15 -3.48
N PHE A 44 3.06 5.34 -4.80
CA PHE A 44 2.91 6.64 -5.45
C PHE A 44 1.50 7.25 -5.40
N GLU A 45 0.50 6.51 -4.94
CA GLU A 45 -0.87 6.98 -4.77
C GLU A 45 -1.11 7.59 -3.38
N GLN A 46 -0.23 7.32 -2.42
CA GLN A 46 -0.32 7.83 -1.05
C GLN A 46 -0.21 9.35 -1.02
N ALA A 47 -1.03 10.00 -0.19
CA ALA A 47 -1.14 11.46 -0.18
C ALA A 47 0.21 12.13 0.08
N HIS A 48 0.91 11.75 1.14
CA HIS A 48 2.22 12.29 1.51
C HIS A 48 3.30 12.05 0.44
N ILE A 49 3.27 10.91 -0.25
CA ILE A 49 4.19 10.64 -1.38
C ILE A 49 3.88 11.58 -2.55
N LYS A 50 2.60 11.78 -2.88
CA LYS A 50 2.20 12.73 -3.92
C LYS A 50 2.51 14.17 -3.53
N ASP A 51 2.42 14.51 -2.26
CA ASP A 51 2.77 15.83 -1.73
C ASP A 51 4.26 16.09 -1.91
N ALA A 52 5.12 15.19 -1.44
CA ALA A 52 6.57 15.30 -1.61
C ALA A 52 6.99 15.32 -3.09
N THR A 53 6.43 14.43 -3.91
CA THR A 53 6.75 14.37 -5.35
C THR A 53 6.23 15.58 -6.12
N SER A 54 5.21 16.30 -5.64
CA SER A 54 4.74 17.53 -6.28
C SER A 54 5.80 18.63 -6.30
N PHE A 55 6.57 18.79 -5.22
CA PHE A 55 7.70 19.73 -5.18
C PHE A 55 8.76 19.40 -6.22
N ILE A 56 9.17 18.12 -6.28
CA ILE A 56 10.19 17.65 -7.23
C ILE A 56 9.71 17.85 -8.68
N ARG A 57 8.45 17.51 -8.96
CA ARG A 57 7.85 17.67 -10.29
C ARG A 57 7.79 19.13 -10.72
N PHE A 58 7.44 20.05 -9.81
CA PHE A 58 7.39 21.46 -10.12
C PHE A 58 8.78 22.07 -10.34
N VAL A 59 9.78 21.65 -9.56
CA VAL A 59 11.19 22.05 -9.78
C VAL A 59 11.68 21.57 -11.13
N ALA A 60 11.37 20.32 -11.51
CA ALA A 60 11.76 19.75 -12.81
C ALA A 60 10.99 20.37 -13.99
N ASN A 61 9.72 20.72 -13.78
CA ASN A 61 8.86 21.35 -14.78
C ASN A 61 7.96 22.42 -14.13
N PRO A 62 8.37 23.70 -14.15
CA PRO A 62 7.56 24.79 -13.59
C PRO A 62 6.21 25.02 -14.27
N ARG A 63 5.94 24.37 -15.42
CA ARG A 63 4.63 24.41 -16.11
C ARG A 63 3.67 23.32 -15.64
N ASP A 64 4.07 22.47 -14.69
CA ASP A 64 3.19 21.44 -14.13
C ASP A 64 2.15 22.05 -13.17
N GLU A 65 1.02 22.48 -13.74
CA GLU A 65 -0.08 23.06 -12.97
C GLU A 65 -0.67 22.12 -11.91
N VAL A 66 -0.61 20.81 -12.13
CA VAL A 66 -1.16 19.81 -11.20
C VAL A 66 -0.28 19.74 -9.96
N ALA A 67 1.04 19.70 -10.15
CA ALA A 67 2.00 19.77 -9.06
C ALA A 67 1.87 21.09 -8.28
N PHE A 68 1.78 22.23 -8.99
CA PHE A 68 1.62 23.54 -8.36
C PHE A 68 0.32 23.64 -7.53
N LYS A 69 -0.82 23.24 -8.10
CA LYS A 69 -2.11 23.25 -7.39
C LYS A 69 -2.11 22.37 -6.14
N ARG A 70 -1.32 21.30 -6.12
CA ARG A 70 -1.15 20.45 -4.95
C ARG A 70 -0.27 21.12 -3.90
N MET A 71 0.87 21.66 -4.30
CA MET A 71 1.80 22.37 -3.40
C MET A 71 1.14 23.53 -2.65
N VAL A 72 0.34 24.35 -3.32
CA VAL A 72 -0.32 25.53 -2.72
C VAL A 72 -1.47 25.16 -1.77
N LYS A 73 -1.97 23.92 -1.83
CA LYS A 73 -3.07 23.42 -0.97
C LYS A 73 -2.60 22.69 0.28
N LEU A 74 -1.30 22.44 0.42
CA LEU A 74 -0.68 21.87 1.62
C LEU A 74 -0.60 22.93 2.71
#